data_AF-A0A7Y3F176-F1
#
_entry.id   AF-A0A7Y3F176-F1
#
_cell.length_a   1.000
_cell.length_b   1.000
_cell.length_c   1.000
_cell.angle_alpha   90.00
_cell.angle_beta   90.00
_cell.angle_gamma   90.00
#
_symmetry.space_group_name_H-M   'P 1'
#
loop_
_entity.id
_entity.type
_entity.pdbx_description
1 polymer ?
#
loop_
_entity_poly.entity_id
_entity_poly.type
_entity_poly.pdbx_seq_one_letter_code
_entity_poly.pdbx_strand_id
1 'polypeptide(L)'
;MGRSHHALLYKRQSCDSCHENSEPTAFPADFVCLDCHDEVELVQATARPEEEKWQNPHNNMHYGKDVPCMECHGEHRESELLCAGCHSFDYPDFKK
;
A
#
# COMPACT_ATOMS: atom_id res chain seq x y z
N MET A 1 -2.76 10.67 4.35
CA MET A 1 -2.45 10.67 2.91
C MET A 1 -1.08 10.04 2.72
N GLY A 2 -0.82 9.21 1.71
CA GLY A 2 0.51 8.62 1.48
C GLY A 2 1.62 9.67 1.45
N ARG A 3 1.35 10.84 0.85
CA ARG A 3 2.27 11.99 0.78
C ARG A 3 2.80 12.48 2.11
N SER A 4 2.04 12.40 3.20
CA SER A 4 2.58 12.81 4.50
C SER A 4 3.62 11.82 5.02
N HIS A 5 3.46 10.53 4.73
CA HIS A 5 4.40 9.48 5.14
C HIS A 5 5.66 9.47 4.26
N HIS A 6 5.52 9.77 2.97
CA HIS A 6 6.62 9.89 2.01
C HIS A 6 7.13 11.32 1.81
N ALA A 7 6.84 12.25 2.74
CA ALA A 7 7.12 13.68 2.56
C ALA A 7 8.58 14.00 2.21
N LEU A 8 9.54 13.17 2.63
CA LEU A 8 10.96 13.34 2.31
C LEU A 8 11.26 13.13 0.82
N LEU A 9 10.52 12.26 0.12
CA LEU A 9 10.66 12.01 -1.32
C LEU A 9 10.17 13.22 -2.14
N TYR A 10 9.14 13.93 -1.65
CA TYR A 10 8.60 15.12 -2.32
C TYR A 10 9.42 16.38 -2.16
N LYS A 11 10.15 16.53 -1.05
CA LYS A 11 10.94 17.74 -0.77
C LYS A 11 11.98 18.04 -1.86
N ARG A 12 12.39 17.03 -2.63
CA ARG A 12 13.37 17.14 -3.70
C ARG A 12 12.76 17.13 -5.10
N GLN A 13 11.43 17.17 -5.23
CA GLN A 13 10.71 16.95 -6.50
C GLN A 13 11.13 15.63 -7.18
N SER A 14 11.42 14.61 -6.36
CA SER A 14 11.93 13.33 -6.83
C SER A 14 10.80 12.41 -7.27
N CYS A 15 10.11 12.78 -8.36
CA CYS A 15 9.11 11.92 -9.01
C CYS A 15 9.75 10.58 -9.42
N ASP A 16 11.05 10.60 -9.71
CA ASP A 16 11.92 9.47 -10.02
C ASP A 16 12.09 8.46 -8.87
N SER A 17 11.68 8.82 -7.64
CA SER A 17 11.66 7.88 -6.51
C SER A 17 10.59 6.80 -6.67
N CYS A 18 9.54 7.08 -7.44
CA CYS A 18 8.45 6.14 -7.67
C CYS A 18 8.24 5.85 -9.16
N HIS A 19 8.40 6.86 -10.02
CA HIS A 19 8.08 6.81 -11.43
C HIS A 19 9.32 6.86 -12.31
N GLU A 20 9.23 6.36 -13.54
CA GLU A 20 10.34 6.41 -14.50
C GLU A 20 10.50 7.78 -15.20
N ASN A 21 9.51 8.66 -15.10
CA ASN A 21 9.52 9.97 -15.74
C ASN A 21 8.88 11.05 -14.85
N SER A 22 9.11 12.32 -15.21
CA SER A 22 8.67 13.48 -14.44
C SER A 22 7.18 13.82 -14.59
N GLU A 23 6.49 13.26 -15.58
CA GLU A 23 5.07 13.51 -15.86
C GLU A 23 4.30 12.19 -16.04
N PRO A 24 4.22 11.37 -14.98
CA PRO A 24 3.64 10.04 -15.08
C PRO A 24 2.12 10.12 -15.27
N THR A 25 1.61 9.37 -16.26
CA THR A 25 0.17 9.23 -16.53
C THR A 25 -0.40 7.91 -16.01
N ALA A 26 0.45 7.06 -15.43
CA ALA A 26 0.11 5.75 -14.93
C ALA A 26 0.72 5.54 -13.53
N PHE A 27 0.22 4.53 -12.84
CA PHE A 27 0.78 4.04 -11.61
C PHE A 27 2.25 3.60 -11.78
N PRO A 28 3.12 3.80 -10.78
CA PRO A 28 4.43 3.17 -10.77
C PRO A 28 4.31 1.64 -10.75
N ALA A 29 5.40 0.95 -11.08
CA ALA A 29 5.45 -0.49 -10.91
C ALA A 29 5.53 -0.86 -9.41
N ASP A 30 4.86 -1.94 -9.00
CA ASP A 30 4.79 -2.35 -7.59
C ASP A 30 6.17 -2.60 -6.96
N PHE A 31 7.14 -3.08 -7.74
CA PHE A 31 8.49 -3.36 -7.22
C PHE A 31 9.19 -2.12 -6.66
N VAL A 32 8.84 -0.91 -7.13
CA VAL A 32 9.45 0.33 -6.63
C VAL A 32 9.09 0.59 -5.17
N CYS A 33 7.90 0.15 -4.73
CA CYS A 33 7.54 0.18 -3.32
C CYS A 33 8.39 -0.83 -2.54
N LEU A 34 8.63 -2.00 -3.12
CA LEU A 34 9.38 -3.09 -2.51
C LEU A 34 10.89 -2.82 -2.41
N ASP A 35 11.42 -1.87 -3.18
CA ASP A 35 12.81 -1.41 -3.03
C ASP A 35 13.08 -0.79 -1.65
N CYS A 36 12.03 -0.29 -0.97
CA CYS A 36 12.12 0.32 0.36
C CYS A 36 11.32 -0.43 1.44
N HIS A 37 10.27 -1.16 1.06
CA HIS A 37 9.39 -1.86 1.98
C HIS A 37 9.46 -3.37 1.77
N ASP A 38 9.95 -4.10 2.77
CA ASP A 38 10.05 -5.55 2.70
C ASP A 38 8.66 -6.22 2.82
N GLU A 39 8.29 -7.02 1.83
CA GLU A 39 6.98 -7.69 1.78
C GLU A 39 6.76 -8.63 2.97
N VAL A 40 7.80 -9.34 3.41
CA VAL A 40 7.69 -10.29 4.52
C VAL A 40 7.43 -9.53 5.82
N GLU A 41 8.14 -8.42 6.04
CA GLU A 41 7.92 -7.54 7.18
C GLU A 41 6.51 -6.93 7.15
N LEU A 42 6.02 -6.48 6.00
CA LEU A 42 4.66 -5.94 5.86
C LEU A 42 3.60 -6.99 6.22
N VAL A 43 3.71 -8.21 5.69
CA VAL A 43 2.79 -9.30 5.99
C VAL A 43 2.78 -9.65 7.47
N GLN A 44 3.95 -9.65 8.11
CA GLN A 44 4.08 -9.91 9.55
C GLN A 44 3.51 -8.76 10.38
N ALA A 45 3.78 -7.51 10.00
CA ALA A 45 3.30 -6.32 10.71
C ALA A 45 1.77 -6.19 10.67
N THR A 46 1.13 -6.68 9.61
CA THR A 46 -0.32 -6.68 9.47
C THR A 46 -0.96 -8.04 9.74
N ALA A 47 -0.24 -8.93 10.41
CA ALA A 47 -0.78 -10.23 10.81
C ALA A 47 -2.01 -10.05 11.71
N ARG A 48 -2.98 -10.93 11.51
CA ARG A 48 -4.23 -10.99 12.27
C ARG A 48 -4.23 -12.25 13.15
N PRO A 49 -5.06 -12.30 14.21
CA PRO A 49 -5.30 -13.54 14.95
C PRO A 49 -5.69 -14.70 14.03
N GLU A 50 -5.47 -15.94 14.45
CA GLU A 50 -5.63 -17.14 13.60
C GLU A 50 -7.04 -17.23 12.99
N GLU A 51 -8.08 -16.88 13.75
CA GLU A 51 -9.47 -16.83 13.30
C GLU A 51 -9.74 -15.79 12.19
N GLU A 52 -8.88 -14.78 12.08
CA GLU A 52 -8.99 -13.65 11.14
C GLU A 52 -7.80 -13.56 10.19
N LYS A 53 -6.93 -14.59 10.14
CA LYS A 53 -5.66 -14.53 9.39
C LYS A 53 -5.82 -14.11 7.93
N TRP A 54 -6.94 -14.46 7.33
CA TRP A 54 -7.28 -14.15 5.93
C TRP A 54 -7.76 -12.71 5.69
N GLN A 55 -7.94 -11.93 6.76
CA GLN A 55 -8.22 -10.49 6.72
C GLN A 55 -6.92 -9.67 6.64
N ASN A 56 -5.74 -10.30 6.68
CA ASN A 56 -4.47 -9.61 6.52
C ASN A 56 -4.43 -8.90 5.15
N PRO A 57 -4.32 -7.56 5.09
CA PRO A 57 -4.40 -6.81 3.83
C PRO A 57 -3.25 -7.13 2.87
N HIS A 58 -2.10 -7.58 3.39
CA HIS A 58 -0.93 -7.95 2.60
C HIS A 58 -0.82 -9.47 2.36
N ASN A 59 -1.75 -10.28 2.89
CA ASN A 59 -1.84 -11.71 2.61
C ASN A 59 -3.29 -12.19 2.79
N ASN A 60 -4.16 -11.83 1.85
CA ASN A 60 -5.61 -12.00 1.97
C ASN A 60 -6.13 -13.27 1.26
N MET A 61 -7.37 -13.65 1.52
CA MET A 61 -7.99 -14.86 0.95
C MET A 61 -8.07 -14.86 -0.58
N HIS A 62 -8.36 -13.72 -1.20
CA HIS A 62 -8.70 -13.67 -2.63
C HIS A 62 -7.47 -13.64 -3.52
N TYR A 63 -6.45 -12.90 -3.08
CA TYR A 63 -5.31 -12.55 -3.91
C TYR A 63 -3.97 -12.93 -3.25
N GLY A 64 -3.99 -13.51 -2.05
CA GLY A 64 -2.76 -13.77 -1.30
C GLY A 64 -1.99 -12.47 -1.12
N LYS A 65 -0.75 -12.46 -1.63
CA LYS A 65 0.16 -11.30 -1.59
C LYS A 65 0.19 -10.48 -2.88
N ASP A 66 -0.56 -10.89 -3.90
CA ASP A 66 -0.42 -10.35 -5.26
C ASP A 66 -1.30 -9.09 -5.52
N VAL A 67 -1.77 -8.42 -4.46
CA VAL A 67 -2.54 -7.17 -4.61
C VAL A 67 -1.57 -6.02 -4.87
N PRO A 68 -1.71 -5.26 -5.97
CA PRO A 68 -0.88 -4.09 -6.23
C PRO A 68 -1.00 -3.06 -5.10
N CYS A 69 0.12 -2.44 -4.72
CA CYS A 69 0.18 -1.59 -3.52
C CYS A 69 -0.83 -0.42 -3.60
N MET A 70 -1.01 0.12 -4.81
CA MET A 70 -1.81 1.32 -5.07
C MET A 70 -3.32 1.07 -5.14
N GLU A 71 -3.76 -0.19 -5.12
CA GLU A 71 -5.18 -0.51 -4.96
C GLU A 71 -5.70 -0.03 -3.61
N CYS A 72 -4.82 0.03 -2.60
CA CYS A 72 -5.16 0.60 -1.30
C CYS A 72 -4.41 1.92 -0.97
N HIS A 73 -3.12 1.98 -1.31
CA HIS A 73 -2.26 3.09 -0.89
C HIS A 73 -2.28 4.26 -1.89
N GLY A 74 -2.98 5.33 -1.50
CA GLY A 74 -3.11 6.56 -2.26
C GLY A 74 -2.02 7.57 -1.92
N GLU A 75 -1.19 7.87 -2.91
CA GLU A 75 -0.08 8.82 -2.73
C GLU A 75 -0.47 10.24 -3.19
N HIS A 76 -1.06 10.36 -4.37
CA HIS A 76 -1.60 11.62 -4.92
C HIS A 76 -3.11 11.81 -4.67
N ARG A 77 -3.72 10.91 -3.90
CA ARG A 77 -5.12 10.91 -3.48
C ARG A 77 -5.25 10.32 -2.08
N GLU A 78 -6.44 10.35 -1.50
CA GLU A 78 -6.71 9.66 -0.23
C GLU A 78 -6.55 8.14 -0.39
N SER A 79 -6.02 7.46 0.62
CA SER A 79 -5.91 6.00 0.64
C SER A 79 -7.27 5.38 0.98
N GLU A 80 -7.60 4.27 0.32
CA GLU A 80 -8.86 3.57 0.49
C GLU A 80 -8.58 2.08 0.72
N LEU A 81 -9.46 1.36 1.40
CA LEU A 81 -9.27 -0.08 1.63
C LEU A 81 -10.04 -0.86 0.56
N LEU A 82 -9.33 -1.63 -0.26
CA LEU A 82 -9.95 -2.53 -1.23
C LEU A 82 -11.02 -3.42 -0.58
N CYS A 83 -10.70 -3.98 0.60
CA CYS A 83 -11.58 -4.88 1.35
C CYS A 83 -12.90 -4.21 1.74
N ALA A 84 -12.89 -2.90 2.00
CA ALA A 84 -14.06 -2.16 2.49
C ALA A 84 -15.18 -2.03 1.44
N GLY A 85 -14.88 -2.35 0.17
CA GLY A 85 -15.90 -2.43 -0.87
C GLY A 85 -16.89 -3.60 -0.70
N CYS A 86 -16.49 -4.64 0.05
CA CYS A 86 -17.32 -5.84 0.27
C CYS A 86 -17.42 -6.27 1.73
N HIS A 87 -16.44 -5.92 2.56
CA HIS A 87 -16.34 -6.32 3.95
C HIS A 87 -16.36 -5.12 4.89
N SER A 88 -16.72 -5.35 6.15
CA SER A 88 -16.71 -4.34 7.21
C SER A 88 -15.64 -4.65 8.26
N PHE A 89 -14.46 -5.08 7.81
CA PHE A 89 -13.33 -5.36 8.70
C PHE A 89 -12.79 -4.06 9.31
N ASP A 90 -12.34 -4.15 10.56
CA ASP A 90 -11.66 -3.04 11.22
C ASP A 90 -10.15 -3.15 11.06
N TYR A 91 -9.53 -2.07 10.59
CA TYR A 91 -8.09 -1.94 10.39
C TYR A 91 -7.60 -0.70 11.13
N PRO A 92 -7.35 -0.79 12.45
CA PRO A 92 -7.07 0.37 13.31
C PRO A 92 -5.80 1.14 12.93
N ASP A 93 -4.85 0.44 12.30
CA ASP A 93 -3.57 1.00 11.87
C ASP A 93 -3.61 1.57 10.45
N PHE A 94 -4.71 1.38 9.70
CA PHE A 94 -4.86 1.99 8.39
C PHE A 94 -5.07 3.50 8.53
N LYS A 95 -4.06 4.28 8.12
CA LYS A 95 -4.12 5.74 8.11
C LYS A 95 -4.45 6.22 6.70
N LYS A 96 -5.55 6.97 6.58
CA LYS A 96 -5.99 7.59 5.32
C LYS A 96 -5.11 8.79 4.96
#